data_AF-A0A4Q8L4L2-F1
#
_entry.id   AF-A0A4Q8L4L2-F1
#
_cell.length_a   1.000
_cell.length_b   1.000
_cell.length_c   1.000
_cell.angle_alpha   90.00
_cell.angle_beta   90.00
_cell.angle_gamma   90.00
#
_symmetry.space_group_name_H-M   'P 1'
#
loop_
_entity.id
_entity.type
_entity.pdbx_description
1 polymer ?
#
loop_
_entity_poly.entity_id
_entity_poly.type
_entity_poly.pdbx_seq_one_letter_code
_entity_poly.pdbx_strand_id
1 'polypeptide(L)'
;MTLPDGFHWARRWQYSNCEDALMLDGEQVAMLLDRVDGGWFARLECQKGGVTEPLVTRRCSSYEAGRRGCELWAARHEARLRAEVAEKIRSRPVHNGAGGWSRPGMK
;
A
#
# COMPACT_ATOMS: atom_id res chain seq x y z
N MET A 1 -8.00 6.74 -16.74
CA MET A 1 -6.68 7.31 -16.40
C MET A 1 -5.72 6.14 -16.29
N THR A 2 -4.52 6.25 -16.83
CA THR A 2 -3.54 5.17 -16.74
C THR A 2 -2.80 5.28 -15.40
N LEU A 3 -2.61 4.16 -14.73
CA LEU A 3 -1.88 4.10 -13.47
C LEU A 3 -0.38 4.36 -13.73
N PRO A 4 0.34 5.11 -12.86
CA PRO A 4 1.76 5.40 -13.10
C PRO A 4 2.64 4.14 -13.12
N ASP A 5 3.80 4.22 -13.78
CA ASP A 5 4.68 3.06 -13.96
C ASP A 5 5.08 2.38 -12.65
N GLY A 6 5.06 1.04 -12.64
CA GLY A 6 5.41 0.23 -11.46
C GLY A 6 4.28 0.06 -10.45
N PHE A 7 3.27 0.94 -10.47
CA PHE A 7 2.04 0.70 -9.71
C PHE A 7 1.20 -0.37 -10.41
N HIS A 8 0.62 -1.27 -9.63
CA HIS A 8 -0.29 -2.29 -10.16
C HIS A 8 -1.28 -2.75 -9.10
N TRP A 9 -2.41 -3.29 -9.54
CA TRP A 9 -3.38 -3.92 -8.66
C TRP A 9 -3.04 -5.40 -8.46
N ALA A 10 -3.22 -5.89 -7.24
CA ALA A 10 -2.99 -7.28 -6.88
C ALA A 10 -3.96 -7.70 -5.76
N ARG A 11 -4.02 -9.00 -5.49
CA ARG A 11 -4.68 -9.53 -4.29
C ARG A 11 -3.85 -9.18 -3.05
N ARG A 12 -4.47 -8.61 -2.01
CA ARG A 12 -3.79 -8.28 -0.75
C ARG A 12 -3.35 -9.52 0.03
N TRP A 13 -4.09 -10.63 -0.09
CA TRP A 13 -3.76 -11.92 0.51
C TRP A 13 -4.33 -13.08 -0.32
N GLN A 14 -3.93 -14.31 -0.02
CA GLN A 14 -4.22 -15.49 -0.83
C GLN A 14 -5.71 -15.84 -0.98
N TYR A 15 -6.57 -15.43 -0.03
CA TYR A 15 -8.02 -15.66 -0.11
C TYR A 15 -8.82 -14.41 -0.53
N SER A 16 -8.17 -13.38 -1.08
CA SER A 16 -8.90 -12.28 -1.69
C SER A 16 -9.54 -12.75 -2.98
N ASN A 17 -10.83 -12.46 -3.14
CA ASN A 17 -11.60 -12.82 -4.33
C ASN A 17 -11.47 -11.79 -5.47
N CYS A 18 -10.77 -10.67 -5.22
CA CYS A 18 -10.52 -9.61 -6.20
C CYS A 18 -9.17 -8.93 -5.95
N GLU A 19 -8.73 -8.11 -6.90
CA GLU A 19 -7.51 -7.30 -6.76
C GLU A 19 -7.76 -6.05 -5.90
N ASP A 20 -7.69 -6.25 -4.60
CA ASP A 20 -8.04 -5.27 -3.57
C ASP A 20 -6.84 -4.47 -3.01
N ALA A 21 -5.62 -4.67 -3.52
CA ALA A 21 -4.43 -3.93 -3.13
C ALA A 21 -3.82 -3.17 -4.31
N LEU A 22 -3.52 -1.89 -4.10
CA LEU A 22 -2.64 -1.12 -4.98
C LEU A 22 -1.20 -1.23 -4.47
N MET A 23 -0.33 -1.75 -5.32
CA MET A 23 1.05 -2.11 -5.01
C MET A 23 2.04 -1.19 -5.72
N LEU A 24 3.20 -0.97 -5.11
CA LEU A 24 4.38 -0.31 -5.67
C LEU A 24 5.63 -1.02 -5.14
N ASP A 25 6.50 -1.53 -6.01
CA ASP A 25 7.76 -2.23 -5.65
C ASP A 25 7.57 -3.34 -4.59
N GLY A 26 6.45 -4.07 -4.69
CA GLY A 26 6.08 -5.13 -3.75
C GLY A 26 5.50 -4.64 -2.42
N GLU A 27 5.32 -3.32 -2.24
CA GLU A 27 4.68 -2.73 -1.07
C GLU A 27 3.24 -2.29 -1.36
N GLN A 28 2.35 -2.58 -0.42
CA GLN A 28 0.99 -2.08 -0.47
C GLN A 28 0.96 -0.59 -0.10
N VAL A 29 0.45 0.25 -0.99
CA VAL A 29 0.30 1.70 -0.77
C VAL A 29 -1.14 2.10 -0.49
N ALA A 30 -2.10 1.36 -1.04
CA ALA A 30 -3.52 1.49 -0.72
C ALA A 30 -4.22 0.13 -0.82
N MET A 31 -5.39 0.01 -0.20
CA MET A 31 -6.22 -1.17 -0.30
C MET A 31 -7.70 -0.82 -0.26
N LEU A 32 -8.51 -1.65 -0.90
CA LEU A 32 -9.96 -1.62 -0.83
C LEU A 32 -10.41 -2.71 0.15
N LEU A 33 -11.35 -2.35 1.02
CA LEU A 33 -11.98 -3.27 1.94
C LEU A 33 -13.48 -3.21 1.73
N ASP A 34 -14.09 -4.38 1.60
CA ASP A 34 -15.53 -4.52 1.59
C ASP A 34 -16.10 -4.23 2.97
N ARG A 35 -17.33 -3.72 2.99
CA ARG A 35 -18.07 -3.49 4.22
C ARG A 35 -19.18 -4.50 4.34
N VAL A 36 -19.43 -4.94 5.57
CA VAL A 36 -20.52 -5.88 5.91
C VAL A 36 -21.89 -5.30 5.56
N ASP A 37 -22.06 -3.97 5.66
CA ASP A 37 -23.32 -3.27 5.35
C ASP A 37 -23.49 -2.94 3.85
N GLY A 38 -22.64 -3.49 2.99
CA GLY A 38 -22.60 -3.15 1.58
C GLY A 38 -21.80 -1.86 1.32
N GLY A 39 -21.02 -1.89 0.25
CA GLY A 39 -20.11 -0.80 -0.10
C GLY A 39 -18.67 -1.09 0.30
N TRP A 40 -17.81 -0.10 0.10
CA TRP A 40 -16.36 -0.25 0.18
C TRP A 40 -15.73 0.91 0.94
N PHE A 41 -14.53 0.69 1.47
CA PHE A 41 -13.66 1.79 1.86
C PHE A 41 -12.25 1.59 1.31
N ALA A 42 -11.64 2.69 0.90
CA ALA A 42 -10.23 2.74 0.61
C ALA A 42 -9.47 3.05 1.90
N ARG A 43 -8.49 2.22 2.24
CA ARG A 43 -7.43 2.57 3.18
C ARG A 43 -6.22 3.04 2.38
N LEU A 44 -5.76 4.24 2.67
CA LEU A 44 -4.61 4.88 2.04
C LEU A 44 -3.41 4.81 2.98
N GLU A 45 -2.25 5.24 2.49
CA GLU A 45 -1.02 5.34 3.29
C GLU A 45 -0.57 3.99 3.90
N CYS A 46 -0.83 2.87 3.22
CA CYS A 46 -0.54 1.53 3.75
C CYS A 46 0.97 1.24 3.88
N GLN A 47 1.80 2.01 3.18
CA GLN A 47 3.26 1.98 3.29
C GLN A 47 3.76 2.64 4.57
N LYS A 48 2.98 3.50 5.22
CA LYS A 48 3.33 4.06 6.53
C LYS A 48 3.05 2.98 7.58
N GLY A 49 4.05 2.16 7.85
CA GLY A 49 3.95 1.06 8.80
C GLY A 49 3.82 1.56 10.24
N GLY A 50 3.32 0.69 11.13
CA GLY A 50 3.26 0.94 12.57
C GLY A 50 1.85 1.20 13.08
N VAL A 51 1.61 0.79 14.33
CA VAL A 51 0.32 0.98 15.03
C VAL A 51 0.09 2.45 15.43
N THR A 52 1.11 3.29 15.33
CA THR A 52 1.09 4.70 15.72
C THR A 52 0.67 5.63 14.58
N GLU A 53 0.71 5.17 13.33
CA GLU A 53 0.35 5.98 12.17
C GLU A 53 -1.18 6.06 12.03
N PRO A 54 -1.74 7.23 11.68
CA PRO A 54 -3.18 7.38 11.50
C PRO A 54 -3.73 6.45 10.42
N LEU A 55 -4.84 5.77 10.73
CA LEU A 55 -5.58 5.02 9.72
C LEU A 55 -6.33 5.97 8.79
N VAL A 56 -5.76 6.24 7.62
CA VAL A 56 -6.39 7.08 6.59
C VAL A 56 -7.39 6.26 5.80
N THR A 57 -8.68 6.40 6.11
CA THR A 57 -9.76 5.73 5.39
C THR A 57 -10.69 6.71 4.65
N ARG A 58 -11.27 6.24 3.54
CA ARG A 58 -12.24 6.97 2.71
C ARG A 58 -13.37 6.03 2.32
N ARG A 59 -14.61 6.45 2.54
CA ARG A 59 -15.79 5.67 2.11
C ARG A 59 -15.92 5.73 0.60
N CYS A 60 -16.29 4.60 0.00
CA CYS A 60 -16.48 4.42 -1.43
C CYS A 60 -17.88 3.86 -1.68
N SER A 61 -18.53 4.33 -2.75
CA SER A 61 -19.86 3.84 -3.14
C SER A 61 -19.83 2.47 -3.82
N SER A 62 -18.71 2.10 -4.45
CA SER A 62 -18.49 0.80 -5.08
C SER A 62 -16.99 0.45 -5.12
N TYR A 63 -16.69 -0.80 -5.47
CA TYR A 63 -15.33 -1.28 -5.70
C TYR A 63 -14.62 -0.44 -6.78
N GLU A 64 -15.28 -0.23 -7.93
CA GLU A 64 -14.73 0.50 -9.08
C GLU A 64 -14.53 1.98 -8.76
N ALA A 65 -15.45 2.58 -7.99
CA ALA A 65 -15.31 3.94 -7.52
C ALA A 65 -14.10 4.08 -6.58
N GLY A 66 -13.93 3.11 -5.67
CA GLY A 66 -12.75 3.01 -4.81
C GLY A 66 -11.46 2.86 -5.61
N ARG A 67 -11.44 1.93 -6.58
CA ARG A 67 -10.27 1.64 -7.44
C ARG A 67 -9.81 2.90 -8.18
N ARG A 68 -10.75 3.59 -8.85
CA ARG A 68 -10.48 4.88 -9.52
C ARG A 68 -10.01 5.97 -8.56
N GLY A 69 -10.59 6.03 -7.37
CA GLY A 69 -10.18 6.98 -6.32
C GLY A 69 -8.73 6.75 -5.86
N CYS A 70 -8.35 5.49 -5.66
CA CYS A 70 -6.98 5.10 -5.32
C CYS A 70 -5.99 5.42 -6.45
N GLU A 71 -6.35 5.15 -7.70
CA GLU A 71 -5.53 5.48 -8.88
C GLU A 71 -5.27 7.00 -8.98
N LEU A 72 -6.33 7.81 -8.83
CA LEU A 72 -6.23 9.28 -8.80
C LEU A 72 -5.34 9.78 -7.66
N TRP A 73 -5.51 9.20 -6.48
CA TRP A 73 -4.72 9.53 -5.31
C TRP A 73 -3.24 9.16 -5.53
N ALA A 74 -2.96 7.97 -6.07
CA ALA A 74 -1.61 7.51 -6.34
C ALA A 74 -0.91 8.39 -7.38
N ALA A 75 -1.57 8.71 -8.48
CA ALA A 75 -1.06 9.62 -9.49
C ALA A 75 -0.74 11.01 -8.90
N ARG A 76 -1.62 11.53 -8.03
CA ARG A 76 -1.40 12.83 -7.37
C ARG A 76 -0.21 12.83 -6.40
N HIS A 77 0.07 11.70 -5.75
CA HIS A 77 1.10 11.60 -4.70
C HIS A 77 2.29 10.73 -5.12
N GLU A 78 2.47 10.50 -6.42
CA GLU A 78 3.41 9.52 -6.96
C GLU A 78 4.82 9.69 -6.40
N ALA A 79 5.40 10.89 -6.53
CA ALA A 79 6.76 11.17 -6.08
C ALA A 79 6.95 10.89 -4.58
N ARG A 80 5.97 11.23 -3.75
CA ARG A 80 6.00 10.97 -2.31
C ARG A 80 5.91 9.47 -2.01
N LEU A 81 4.98 8.76 -2.66
CA LEU A 81 4.81 7.32 -2.46
C LEU A 81 6.06 6.54 -2.84
N ARG A 82 6.71 6.90 -3.95
CA ARG A 82 7.99 6.30 -4.36
C ARG A 82 9.08 6.52 -3.32
N ALA A 83 9.22 7.74 -2.80
CA ALA A 83 10.22 8.05 -1.77
C ALA A 83 9.96 7.26 -0.47
N GLU A 84 8.72 7.21 -0.01
CA GLU A 84 8.31 6.51 1.20
C GLU A 84 8.47 4.98 1.07
N VAL A 85 8.08 4.39 -0.06
CA VAL A 85 8.26 2.96 -0.34
C VAL A 85 9.74 2.61 -0.43
N ALA A 86 10.54 3.42 -1.13
CA ALA A 86 11.98 3.19 -1.22
C ALA A 86 12.66 3.26 0.17
N GLU A 87 12.25 4.18 1.04
CA GLU A 87 12.74 4.26 2.41
C GLU A 87 12.33 3.05 3.25
N LYS A 88 11.06 2.62 3.12
CA LYS A 88 10.58 1.41 3.78
C LYS A 88 11.40 0.18 3.37
N ILE A 89 11.66 0.01 2.07
CA ILE A 89 12.47 -1.10 1.56
C ILE A 89 13.91 -1.01 2.09
N ARG A 90 14.54 0.17 2.06
CA ARG A 90 15.90 0.39 2.57
C ARG A 90 16.05 0.10 4.06
N SER A 91 15.03 0.36 4.87
CA SER A 91 15.06 0.16 6.33
C SER A 91 14.73 -1.26 6.79
N ARG A 92 14.38 -2.17 5.86
CA ARG A 92 14.08 -3.57 6.20
C ARG A 92 15.31 -4.25 6.84
N PRO A 93 15.11 -5.09 7.87
CA PRO A 93 16.19 -5.93 8.38
C PRO A 93 16.74 -6.82 7.28
N VAL A 94 18.06 -6.89 7.17
CA VAL A 94 18.77 -7.79 6.26
C VAL A 94 19.49 -8.85 7.07
N HIS A 95 19.50 -10.08 6.54
CA HIS A 95 20.29 -11.16 7.13
C HIS A 95 21.78 -10.83 6.97
N ASN A 96 22.55 -10.89 8.05
CA ASN A 96 23.95 -10.46 8.05
C ASN A 96 24.96 -11.58 7.71
N GLY A 97 24.50 -12.78 7.41
CA GLY A 97 25.35 -13.93 7.06
C GLY A 97 25.97 -14.66 8.26
N ALA A 98 25.87 -14.10 9.48
CA ALA A 98 26.42 -14.66 10.72
C ALA A 98 25.34 -15.23 11.66
N GLY A 99 24.15 -15.54 11.12
CA GLY A 99 23.00 -15.99 11.90
C GLY A 99 22.25 -14.88 12.64
N GLY A 100 22.47 -13.61 12.28
CA GLY A 100 21.80 -12.45 12.85
C GLY A 100 21.10 -11.56 11.82
N TRP A 101 20.38 -10.56 12.33
CA TRP A 101 19.72 -9.54 11.52
C TRP A 101 20.34 -8.18 11.78
N SER A 102 20.59 -7.40 10.74
CA SER A 102 21.05 -6.02 10.83
C SER A 102 20.00 -5.10 10.22
N ARG A 103 19.72 -3.98 10.88
CA ARG A 103 18.91 -2.91 10.31
C ARG A 103 19.81 -1.84 9.72
N PRO A 104 19.66 -1.49 8.43
CA PRO A 104 20.37 -0.37 7.85
C PRO A 104 20.06 0.91 8.65
N GLY A 105 21.11 1.58 9.17
CA GLY A 105 20.97 2.85 9.89
C GLY A 105 20.90 2.77 11.42
N MET A 106 20.92 1.58 12.05
CA MET A 106 21.23 1.47 13.49
C MET A 106 22.75 1.59 13.68
N LYS A 107 23.19 2.71 14.27
CA LYS A 107 24.53 2.83 14.87
C LYS A 107 24.49 2.31 16.30
#